data_AF-A0A0K1EK97-F1
#
_entry.id   AF-A0A0K1EK97-F1
#
_cell.length_a   1.000
_cell.length_b   1.000
_cell.length_c   1.000
_cell.angle_alpha   90.00
_cell.angle_beta   90.00
_cell.angle_gamma   90.00
#
_symmetry.space_group_name_H-M   'P 1'
#
loop_
_entity.id
_entity.type
_entity.pdbx_description
1 polymer ?
#
loop_
_entity_poly.entity_id
_entity_poly.type
_entity_poly.pdbx_seq_one_letter_code
_entity_poly.pdbx_strand_id
1 'polypeptide(L)'
;MSLRTFGLALALALPAALGMGPASLSPGVAEASVSVAITLEELVESSACVVVATAHEQRSQWEELGGKRRIVTYTRLTVGQLVTGKPAKELWVRTLGGVVDGVGQLVSGEATLAPGAESLVFLHEISGGTMVVSAMAQGHFPVQRTPNQPARLTPSQDTGKVLARTGPSIAARELLVGQTLGDAVQAIQRVRRAIDEKR
;
A
#
# COMPACT_ATOMS: atom_id res chain seq x y z
N MET A 1 51.84 -67.98 -53.84
CA MET A 1 52.38 -66.77 -54.48
C MET A 1 51.36 -65.64 -54.31
N SER A 2 51.77 -64.55 -53.63
CA SER A 2 51.13 -63.20 -53.54
C SER A 2 49.68 -63.12 -53.01
N LEU A 3 49.39 -62.80 -51.74
CA LEU A 3 49.40 -61.47 -51.08
C LEU A 3 48.89 -60.29 -51.94
N ARG A 4 47.78 -59.64 -51.52
CA ARG A 4 47.72 -58.22 -51.09
C ARG A 4 46.30 -57.75 -50.72
N THR A 5 46.30 -56.96 -49.65
CA THR A 5 45.27 -56.11 -49.00
C THR A 5 44.47 -55.17 -49.89
N PHE A 6 43.23 -54.83 -49.49
CA PHE A 6 42.73 -53.43 -49.40
C PHE A 6 41.47 -53.38 -48.53
N GLY A 7 41.44 -52.46 -47.56
CA GLY A 7 40.35 -52.31 -46.60
C GLY A 7 39.24 -51.37 -47.06
N LEU A 8 38.11 -51.42 -46.37
CA LEU A 8 37.20 -50.28 -46.21
C LEU A 8 36.35 -50.50 -44.95
N ALA A 9 36.54 -49.63 -43.97
CA ALA A 9 35.65 -49.48 -42.83
C ALA A 9 34.34 -48.80 -43.31
N LEU A 10 33.18 -49.35 -42.93
CA LEU A 10 31.90 -48.68 -43.11
C LEU A 10 31.11 -48.69 -41.81
N ALA A 11 30.68 -47.49 -41.45
CA ALA A 11 30.18 -47.07 -40.16
C ALA A 11 28.83 -47.69 -39.79
N LEU A 12 28.71 -48.09 -38.53
CA LEU A 12 27.44 -48.36 -37.85
C LEU A 12 26.71 -47.03 -37.61
N ALA A 13 25.55 -46.88 -38.25
CA ALA A 13 24.62 -45.79 -38.02
C ALA A 13 23.97 -45.92 -36.63
N LEU A 14 24.13 -44.91 -35.76
CA LEU A 14 23.31 -44.72 -34.57
C LEU A 14 22.12 -43.80 -34.89
N PRO A 15 20.90 -44.13 -34.44
CA PRO A 15 19.74 -43.26 -34.62
C PRO A 15 19.78 -42.05 -33.68
N ALA A 16 19.25 -40.94 -34.18
CA ALA A 16 19.12 -39.65 -33.52
C ALA A 16 18.28 -39.72 -32.24
N ALA A 17 18.90 -39.38 -31.10
CA ALA A 17 18.18 -38.99 -29.89
C ALA A 17 18.12 -37.46 -29.84
N LEU A 18 16.99 -36.89 -30.25
CA LEU A 18 16.64 -35.49 -29.98
C LEU A 18 16.50 -35.34 -28.46
N GLY A 19 17.58 -34.91 -27.81
CA GLY A 19 17.58 -34.58 -26.40
C GLY A 19 16.66 -33.38 -26.14
N MET A 20 15.46 -33.64 -25.62
CA MET A 20 14.74 -32.68 -24.78
C MET A 20 15.57 -32.48 -23.52
N GLY A 21 16.53 -31.55 -23.58
CA GLY A 21 17.24 -31.07 -22.39
C GLY A 21 16.22 -30.49 -21.40
N PRO A 22 16.40 -30.67 -20.09
CA PRO A 22 15.52 -30.06 -19.11
C PRO A 22 15.55 -28.55 -19.34
N ALA A 23 14.41 -27.98 -19.71
CA ALA A 23 14.25 -26.53 -19.75
C ALA A 23 14.53 -26.04 -18.33
N SER A 24 15.67 -25.39 -18.13
CA SER A 24 16.02 -24.72 -16.88
C SER A 24 14.98 -23.64 -16.62
N LEU A 25 13.95 -23.98 -15.84
CA LEU A 25 13.04 -23.02 -15.23
C LEU A 25 13.85 -22.27 -14.18
N SER A 26 14.60 -21.26 -14.59
CA SER A 26 15.22 -20.32 -13.66
C SER A 26 14.08 -19.65 -12.88
N PRO A 27 14.03 -19.76 -11.54
CA PRO A 27 13.02 -19.07 -10.76
C PRO A 27 13.16 -17.58 -11.01
N GLY A 28 12.09 -16.94 -11.50
CA GLY A 28 12.03 -15.49 -11.62
C GLY A 28 12.18 -14.85 -10.25
N VAL A 29 12.80 -13.66 -10.19
CA VAL A 29 12.88 -12.89 -8.95
C VAL A 29 11.46 -12.54 -8.51
N ALA A 30 11.01 -13.11 -7.40
CA ALA A 30 9.75 -12.76 -6.78
C ALA A 30 9.94 -11.49 -5.95
N GLU A 31 9.48 -10.34 -6.47
CA GLU A 31 9.47 -9.09 -5.71
C GLU A 31 8.26 -9.08 -4.76
N ALA A 32 8.43 -9.62 -3.55
CA ALA A 32 7.45 -9.52 -2.47
C ALA A 32 7.76 -8.29 -1.60
N SER A 33 6.86 -7.32 -1.54
CA SER A 33 6.95 -6.23 -0.56
C SER A 33 6.29 -6.64 0.75
N VAL A 34 6.99 -6.43 1.87
CA VAL A 34 6.50 -6.73 3.21
C VAL A 34 6.31 -5.42 3.97
N SER A 35 5.16 -5.26 4.64
CA SER A 35 4.91 -4.13 5.53
C SER A 35 5.02 -4.55 6.98
N VAL A 36 5.64 -3.73 7.81
CA VAL A 36 5.68 -3.90 9.28
C VAL A 36 4.63 -2.99 9.92
N ALA A 37 4.03 -3.44 11.01
CA ALA A 37 3.06 -2.65 11.76
C ALA A 37 3.66 -1.31 12.25
N ILE A 38 3.01 -0.20 11.89
CA ILE A 38 3.44 1.16 12.29
C ILE A 38 2.85 1.54 13.67
N THR A 39 3.60 2.27 14.49
CA THR A 39 3.08 2.81 15.76
C THR A 39 2.33 4.12 15.55
N LEU A 40 1.58 4.56 16.57
CA LEU A 40 0.87 5.84 16.50
C LEU A 40 1.87 7.02 16.41
N GLU A 41 2.97 6.94 17.15
CA GLU A 41 4.03 7.95 17.14
C GLU A 41 4.63 8.12 15.76
N GLU A 42 5.03 7.02 15.11
CA GLU A 42 5.60 7.03 13.75
C GLU A 42 4.60 7.54 12.71
N LEU A 43 3.34 7.16 12.85
CA LEU A 43 2.29 7.59 11.94
C LEU A 43 1.99 9.08 12.09
N VAL A 44 1.98 9.62 13.32
CA VAL A 44 1.86 11.06 13.57
C VAL A 44 3.10 11.80 13.07
N GLU A 45 4.28 11.30 13.36
CA GLU A 45 5.55 11.94 12.98
C GLU A 45 5.73 12.03 11.47
N SER A 46 5.41 10.95 10.73
CA SER A 46 5.49 10.91 9.27
C SER A 46 4.39 11.71 8.56
N SER A 47 3.36 12.18 9.29
CA SER A 47 2.22 12.88 8.70
C SER A 47 2.36 14.40 8.80
N ALA A 48 2.11 15.07 7.68
CA ALA A 48 1.99 16.53 7.61
C ALA A 48 0.69 17.02 8.28
N CYS A 49 -0.39 16.26 8.14
CA CYS A 49 -1.65 16.55 8.82
C CYS A 49 -2.45 15.27 9.11
N VAL A 50 -3.38 15.39 10.06
CA VAL A 50 -4.34 14.34 10.39
C VAL A 50 -5.73 14.97 10.43
N VAL A 51 -6.68 14.37 9.71
CA VAL A 51 -8.02 14.92 9.54
C VAL A 51 -9.09 13.84 9.65
N VAL A 52 -10.29 14.24 10.04
CA VAL A 52 -11.51 13.49 9.76
C VAL A 52 -12.13 14.13 8.53
N ALA A 53 -12.30 13.36 7.47
CA ALA A 53 -12.75 13.87 6.18
C ALA A 53 -13.71 12.91 5.49
N THR A 54 -14.58 13.47 4.65
CA THR A 54 -15.49 12.72 3.79
C THR A 54 -14.93 12.67 2.38
N ALA A 55 -14.88 11.48 1.80
CA ALA A 55 -14.48 11.27 0.42
C ALA A 55 -15.63 11.61 -0.54
N HIS A 56 -15.31 12.27 -1.64
CA HIS A 56 -16.25 12.65 -2.67
C HIS A 56 -15.86 12.01 -4.00
N GLU A 57 -15.76 12.82 -5.06
CA GLU A 57 -15.42 12.36 -6.40
C GLU A 57 -14.02 11.73 -6.45
N GLN A 58 -13.92 10.75 -7.35
CA GLN A 58 -12.69 10.04 -7.65
C GLN A 58 -12.41 10.09 -9.15
N ARG A 59 -11.14 10.22 -9.51
CA ARG A 59 -10.67 10.10 -10.88
C ARG A 59 -9.43 9.23 -10.92
N SER A 60 -9.46 8.19 -11.74
CA SER A 60 -8.31 7.33 -11.98
C SER A 60 -7.59 7.73 -13.25
N GLN A 61 -6.27 7.66 -13.24
CA GLN A 61 -5.43 7.93 -14.41
C GLN A 61 -4.16 7.10 -14.37
N TRP A 62 -3.50 6.98 -15.52
CA TRP A 62 -2.18 6.37 -15.60
C TRP A 62 -1.11 7.40 -15.23
N GLU A 63 -0.15 7.00 -14.39
CA GLU A 63 1.04 7.78 -14.05
C GLU A 63 2.30 6.92 -14.11
N GLU A 64 3.42 7.53 -14.45
CA GLU A 64 4.74 6.91 -14.35
C GLU A 64 5.27 7.05 -12.91
N LEU A 65 5.32 5.94 -12.18
CA LEU A 65 5.76 5.90 -10.78
C LEU A 65 6.88 4.86 -10.61
N GLY A 66 8.06 5.32 -10.15
CA GLY A 66 9.21 4.43 -9.94
C GLY A 66 9.66 3.73 -11.23
N GLY A 67 9.58 4.42 -12.37
CA GLY A 67 9.95 3.90 -13.69
C GLY A 67 8.98 2.86 -14.28
N LYS A 68 7.78 2.70 -13.70
CA LYS A 68 6.72 1.84 -14.21
C LYS A 68 5.42 2.61 -14.30
N ARG A 69 4.65 2.35 -15.37
CA ARG A 69 3.29 2.86 -15.51
C ARG A 69 2.35 2.18 -14.51
N ARG A 70 1.63 2.97 -13.70
CA ARG A 70 0.66 2.49 -12.71
C ARG A 70 -0.63 3.29 -12.80
N ILE A 71 -1.76 2.64 -12.52
CA ILE A 71 -3.00 3.36 -12.26
C ILE A 71 -2.91 3.98 -10.87
N VAL A 72 -3.30 5.25 -10.77
CA VAL A 72 -3.54 5.97 -9.52
C VAL A 72 -4.97 6.47 -9.49
N THR A 73 -5.50 6.69 -8.30
CA THR A 73 -6.81 7.30 -8.09
C THR A 73 -6.66 8.53 -7.21
N TYR A 74 -7.12 9.67 -7.71
CA TYR A 74 -7.26 10.89 -6.93
C TYR A 74 -8.66 10.96 -6.36
N THR A 75 -8.74 11.09 -5.04
CA THR A 75 -10.00 11.26 -4.30
C THR A 75 -10.03 12.67 -3.70
N ARG A 76 -11.12 13.41 -3.94
CA ARG A 76 -11.35 14.68 -3.26
C ARG A 76 -11.88 14.43 -1.86
N LEU A 77 -11.20 14.98 -0.86
CA LEU A 77 -11.60 14.92 0.54
C LEU A 77 -12.08 16.30 1.00
N THR A 78 -13.21 16.34 1.71
CA THR A 78 -13.66 17.52 2.45
C THR A 78 -13.36 17.31 3.92
N VAL A 79 -12.56 18.20 4.51
CA VAL A 79 -12.17 18.14 5.93
C VAL A 79 -13.34 18.58 6.79
N GLY A 80 -13.89 17.64 7.57
CA GLY A 80 -14.94 17.91 8.56
C GLY A 80 -14.36 18.31 9.92
N GLN A 81 -13.24 17.71 10.30
CA GLN A 81 -12.53 18.02 11.55
C GLN A 81 -11.02 17.98 11.35
N LEU A 82 -10.34 19.03 11.80
CA LEU A 82 -8.88 19.05 11.91
C LEU A 82 -8.44 18.37 13.21
N VAL A 83 -7.53 17.41 13.12
CA VAL A 83 -6.93 16.74 14.29
C VAL A 83 -5.56 17.32 14.59
N THR A 84 -4.66 17.36 13.60
CA THR A 84 -3.33 18.00 13.65
C THR A 84 -2.91 18.54 12.28
N GLY A 85 -1.95 19.47 12.26
CA GLY A 85 -1.45 20.09 11.03
C GLY A 85 -2.31 21.28 10.57
N LYS A 86 -2.13 21.70 9.31
CA LYS A 86 -2.85 22.86 8.72
C LYS A 86 -3.25 22.58 7.26
N PRO A 87 -4.15 21.62 7.00
CA PRO A 87 -4.62 21.31 5.65
C PRO A 87 -5.60 22.38 5.13
N ALA A 88 -5.78 22.42 3.82
CA ALA A 88 -6.91 23.12 3.21
C ALA A 88 -8.24 22.42 3.57
N LYS A 89 -9.36 23.16 3.44
CA LYS A 89 -10.72 22.62 3.70
C LYS A 89 -11.09 21.49 2.73
N GLU A 90 -10.65 21.59 1.50
CA GLU A 90 -10.72 20.54 0.49
C GLU A 90 -9.33 20.22 -0.02
N LEU A 91 -9.05 18.94 -0.24
CA LEU A 91 -7.75 18.47 -0.73
C LEU A 91 -7.91 17.21 -1.57
N TRP A 92 -7.01 17.05 -2.54
CA TRP A 92 -6.92 15.85 -3.35
C TRP A 92 -5.89 14.89 -2.77
N VAL A 93 -6.30 13.65 -2.52
CA VAL A 93 -5.43 12.58 -2.03
C VAL A 93 -5.28 11.53 -3.11
N ARG A 94 -4.04 11.18 -3.43
CA ARG A 94 -3.72 10.11 -4.38
C ARG A 94 -3.54 8.78 -3.65
N THR A 95 -4.21 7.76 -4.15
CA THR A 95 -3.99 6.35 -3.80
C THR A 95 -3.56 5.56 -5.01
N LEU A 96 -2.90 4.42 -4.81
CA LEU A 96 -2.50 3.52 -5.90
C LEU A 96 -3.64 2.58 -6.32
N GLY A 97 -3.68 2.24 -7.61
CA GLY A 97 -4.75 1.44 -8.18
C GLY A 97 -5.96 2.26 -8.61
N GLY A 98 -7.01 1.58 -9.07
CA GLY A 98 -8.19 2.17 -9.68
C GLY A 98 -8.57 1.48 -10.98
N VAL A 99 -9.41 2.15 -11.77
CA VAL A 99 -9.89 1.64 -13.06
C VAL A 99 -9.78 2.73 -14.12
N VAL A 100 -9.12 2.45 -15.23
CA VAL A 100 -9.02 3.35 -16.39
C VAL A 100 -9.40 2.57 -17.65
N ASP A 101 -10.40 3.05 -18.39
CA ASP A 101 -10.86 2.46 -19.66
C ASP A 101 -11.10 0.94 -19.59
N GLY A 102 -11.70 0.47 -18.48
CA GLY A 102 -11.99 -0.95 -18.23
C GLY A 102 -10.81 -1.77 -17.70
N VAL A 103 -9.61 -1.21 -17.62
CA VAL A 103 -8.44 -1.84 -16.98
C VAL A 103 -8.43 -1.52 -15.49
N GLY A 104 -8.61 -2.53 -14.65
CA GLY A 104 -8.52 -2.42 -13.20
C GLY A 104 -7.13 -2.79 -12.69
N GLN A 105 -6.63 -2.02 -11.72
CA GLN A 105 -5.43 -2.33 -10.95
C GLN A 105 -5.74 -2.23 -9.46
N LEU A 106 -5.53 -3.33 -8.74
CA LEU A 106 -5.61 -3.37 -7.28
C LEU A 106 -4.20 -3.38 -6.70
N VAL A 107 -3.97 -2.59 -5.65
CA VAL A 107 -2.70 -2.59 -4.91
C VAL A 107 -2.99 -3.03 -3.48
N SER A 108 -2.46 -4.18 -3.09
CA SER A 108 -2.71 -4.71 -1.74
C SER A 108 -2.09 -3.82 -0.68
N GLY A 109 -2.84 -3.58 0.39
CA GLY A 109 -2.42 -2.70 1.49
C GLY A 109 -2.49 -1.22 1.19
N GLU A 110 -3.08 -0.82 0.05
CA GLU A 110 -3.38 0.57 -0.26
C GLU A 110 -4.69 1.04 0.41
N ALA A 111 -4.72 2.30 0.84
CA ALA A 111 -5.93 2.87 1.44
C ALA A 111 -7.07 2.97 0.41
N THR A 112 -8.28 2.59 0.83
CA THR A 112 -9.49 2.73 0.01
C THR A 112 -10.36 3.85 0.54
N LEU A 113 -10.38 4.98 -0.18
CA LEU A 113 -11.16 6.17 0.17
C LEU A 113 -12.50 6.17 -0.55
N ALA A 114 -13.41 5.28 -0.17
CA ALA A 114 -14.67 5.09 -0.88
C ALA A 114 -15.53 6.38 -0.89
N PRO A 115 -16.09 6.81 -2.04
CA PRO A 115 -16.96 7.99 -2.12
C PRO A 115 -18.13 7.91 -1.12
N GLY A 116 -18.39 9.01 -0.42
CA GLY A 116 -19.39 9.12 0.63
C GLY A 116 -18.95 8.59 2.00
N ALA A 117 -17.82 7.88 2.09
CA ALA A 117 -17.30 7.41 3.37
C ALA A 117 -16.60 8.53 4.15
N GLU A 118 -16.78 8.53 5.46
CA GLU A 118 -16.03 9.36 6.41
C GLU A 118 -14.89 8.53 7.00
N SER A 119 -13.68 9.11 7.06
CA SER A 119 -12.50 8.43 7.60
C SER A 119 -11.63 9.41 8.39
N LEU A 120 -11.00 8.91 9.46
CA LEU A 120 -9.83 9.53 10.06
C LEU A 120 -8.60 9.10 9.22
N VAL A 121 -7.91 10.07 8.64
CA VAL A 121 -6.79 9.84 7.72
C VAL A 121 -5.56 10.62 8.14
N PHE A 122 -4.44 9.91 8.10
CA PHE A 122 -3.09 10.44 8.27
C PHE A 122 -2.52 10.72 6.89
N LEU A 123 -2.14 11.96 6.63
CA LEU A 123 -1.72 12.41 5.32
C LEU A 123 -0.33 13.03 5.37
N HIS A 124 0.47 12.73 4.36
CA HIS A 124 1.73 13.42 4.11
C HIS A 124 1.80 13.88 2.67
N GLU A 125 2.62 14.89 2.47
CA GLU A 125 2.93 15.43 1.16
C GLU A 125 4.15 14.71 0.60
N ILE A 126 4.06 14.24 -0.64
CA ILE A 126 5.20 13.75 -1.40
C ILE A 126 5.69 14.83 -2.37
N SER A 127 6.85 14.59 -2.99
CA SER A 127 7.42 15.47 -4.01
C SER A 127 6.37 15.94 -5.03
N GLY A 128 6.33 17.25 -5.26
CA GLY A 128 5.37 17.88 -6.17
C GLY A 128 4.03 18.26 -5.52
N GLY A 129 3.93 18.30 -4.19
CA GLY A 129 2.74 18.83 -3.49
C GLY A 129 1.56 17.87 -3.45
N THR A 130 1.75 16.60 -3.84
CA THR A 130 0.68 15.61 -3.85
C THR A 130 0.48 15.04 -2.46
N MET A 131 -0.75 15.07 -1.96
CA MET A 131 -1.10 14.41 -0.70
C MET A 131 -1.36 12.93 -0.92
N VAL A 132 -0.82 12.09 -0.05
CA VAL A 132 -1.06 10.64 -0.02
C VAL A 132 -1.34 10.20 1.41
N VAL A 133 -1.89 8.99 1.58
CA VAL A 133 -2.10 8.41 2.91
C VAL A 133 -0.76 7.92 3.49
N SER A 134 -0.43 8.37 4.69
CA SER A 134 0.75 7.92 5.43
C SER A 134 0.69 6.43 5.70
N ALA A 135 1.78 5.72 5.41
CA ALA A 135 1.86 4.27 5.57
C ALA A 135 0.72 3.49 4.88
N MET A 136 0.26 3.99 3.72
CA MET A 136 -0.79 3.35 2.90
C MET A 136 -2.06 3.07 3.73
N ALA A 137 -2.64 1.86 3.67
CA ALA A 137 -3.83 1.51 4.44
C ALA A 137 -3.66 1.61 5.97
N GLN A 138 -2.44 1.59 6.50
CA GLN A 138 -2.21 1.70 7.96
C GLN A 138 -2.49 3.11 8.49
N GLY A 139 -2.51 4.13 7.63
CA GLY A 139 -2.89 5.52 7.97
C GLY A 139 -4.36 5.86 7.70
N HIS A 140 -5.20 4.86 7.41
CA HIS A 140 -6.60 5.06 7.08
C HIS A 140 -7.51 4.28 8.04
N PHE A 141 -8.41 5.01 8.70
CA PHE A 141 -9.36 4.45 9.66
C PHE A 141 -10.77 4.96 9.33
N PRO A 142 -11.63 4.13 8.68
CA PRO A 142 -13.01 4.53 8.44
C PRO A 142 -13.75 4.82 9.75
N VAL A 143 -14.64 5.81 9.70
CA VAL A 143 -15.49 6.21 10.82
C VAL A 143 -16.85 5.55 10.65
N GLN A 144 -17.20 4.66 11.57
CA GLN A 144 -18.52 4.06 11.64
C GLN A 144 -19.39 4.87 12.59
N ARG A 145 -20.50 5.41 12.06
CA ARG A 145 -21.54 6.08 12.84
C ARG A 145 -22.73 5.15 12.99
N THR A 146 -23.06 4.82 14.24
CA THR A 146 -24.24 4.03 14.60
C THR A 146 -25.22 4.93 15.37
N PRO A 147 -26.53 4.91 15.07
CA PRO A 147 -27.50 5.69 15.81
C PRO A 147 -27.40 5.43 17.32
N ASN A 148 -27.47 6.51 18.12
CA ASN A 148 -27.38 6.47 19.58
C ASN A 148 -26.07 5.87 20.15
N GLN A 149 -25.00 5.78 19.36
CA GLN A 149 -23.68 5.36 19.83
C GLN A 149 -22.61 6.38 19.39
N PRO A 150 -21.51 6.52 20.16
CA PRO A 150 -20.37 7.30 19.70
C PRO A 150 -19.82 6.75 18.39
N ALA A 151 -19.38 7.63 17.49
CA ALA A 151 -18.68 7.24 16.28
C ALA A 151 -17.39 6.48 16.63
N ARG A 152 -17.10 5.38 15.93
CA ARG A 152 -15.94 4.52 16.20
C ARG A 152 -15.08 4.31 14.96
N LEU A 153 -13.79 4.07 15.19
CA LEU A 153 -12.86 3.74 14.12
C LEU A 153 -12.90 2.25 13.79
N THR A 154 -12.89 1.92 12.51
CA THR A 154 -12.77 0.55 12.00
C THR A 154 -11.42 0.35 11.30
N PRO A 155 -10.96 -0.89 11.05
CA PRO A 155 -9.77 -1.10 10.22
C PRO A 155 -10.04 -0.68 8.77
N SER A 156 -8.97 -0.35 8.04
CA SER A 156 -9.02 -0.22 6.57
C SER A 156 -9.41 -1.57 5.93
N GLN A 157 -10.06 -1.52 4.77
CA GLN A 157 -10.65 -2.70 4.12
C GLN A 157 -9.59 -3.74 3.71
N ASP A 158 -8.49 -3.29 3.12
CA ASP A 158 -7.33 -4.14 2.82
C ASP A 158 -6.07 -3.48 3.37
N THR A 159 -5.42 -4.14 4.33
CA THR A 159 -4.10 -3.70 4.84
C THR A 159 -2.96 -4.55 4.27
N GLY A 160 -3.28 -5.52 3.41
CA GLY A 160 -2.34 -6.55 2.96
C GLY A 160 -1.81 -7.39 4.12
N LYS A 161 -0.71 -8.10 3.86
CA LYS A 161 0.00 -8.83 4.91
C LYS A 161 0.93 -7.87 5.66
N VAL A 162 0.52 -7.49 6.88
CA VAL A 162 1.35 -6.73 7.81
C VAL A 162 2.00 -7.68 8.82
N LEU A 163 3.32 -7.62 8.92
CA LEU A 163 4.06 -8.32 9.97
C LEU A 163 3.94 -7.56 11.29
N ALA A 164 3.81 -8.33 12.37
CA ALA A 164 3.94 -7.78 13.71
C ALA A 164 5.32 -7.13 13.86
N ARG A 165 5.37 -5.98 14.53
CA ARG A 165 6.64 -5.40 14.95
C ARG A 165 7.21 -6.21 16.11
N THR A 166 8.53 -6.35 16.13
CA THR A 166 9.27 -6.89 17.27
C THR A 166 9.58 -5.78 18.27
N GLY A 167 9.27 -5.97 19.56
CA GLY A 167 9.59 -5.02 20.63
C GLY A 167 8.37 -4.59 21.46
N PRO A 168 8.55 -3.69 22.45
CA PRO A 168 7.50 -3.31 23.41
C PRO A 168 6.48 -2.28 22.88
N SER A 169 6.41 -2.09 21.56
CA SER A 169 5.62 -1.03 20.93
C SER A 169 4.27 -1.53 20.45
N ILE A 170 3.20 -0.79 20.73
CA ILE A 170 1.84 -1.11 20.32
C ILE A 170 1.57 -0.53 18.92
N ALA A 171 0.96 -1.32 18.04
CA ALA A 171 0.64 -0.85 16.69
C ALA A 171 -0.47 0.21 16.72
N ALA A 172 -0.45 1.16 15.79
CA ALA A 172 -1.49 2.20 15.68
C ALA A 172 -2.89 1.57 15.55
N ARG A 173 -3.00 0.46 14.80
CA ARG A 173 -4.26 -0.28 14.66
C ARG A 173 -4.79 -0.82 15.98
N GLU A 174 -3.93 -1.27 16.89
CA GLU A 174 -4.32 -1.82 18.19
C GLU A 174 -4.78 -0.71 19.14
N LEU A 175 -4.20 0.48 19.01
CA LEU A 175 -4.59 1.65 19.78
C LEU A 175 -5.87 2.31 19.28
N LEU A 176 -6.09 2.34 17.97
CA LEU A 176 -7.15 3.15 17.35
C LEU A 176 -8.40 2.38 16.97
N VAL A 177 -8.28 1.13 16.48
CA VAL A 177 -9.45 0.37 16.01
C VAL A 177 -10.38 0.06 17.18
N GLY A 178 -11.67 0.31 16.99
CA GLY A 178 -12.71 0.12 18.00
C GLY A 178 -12.86 1.29 18.97
N GLN A 179 -11.87 2.19 19.06
CA GLN A 179 -11.98 3.40 19.89
C GLN A 179 -13.04 4.35 19.35
N THR A 180 -13.55 5.21 20.25
CA THR A 180 -14.38 6.33 19.82
C THR A 180 -13.52 7.33 19.05
N LEU A 181 -14.14 8.06 18.11
CA LEU A 181 -13.46 9.10 17.35
C LEU A 181 -12.85 10.17 18.28
N GLY A 182 -13.56 10.53 19.35
CA GLY A 182 -13.07 11.49 20.33
C GLY A 182 -11.80 11.03 21.06
N ASP A 183 -11.79 9.79 21.54
CA ASP A 183 -10.64 9.22 22.26
C ASP A 183 -9.42 9.09 21.34
N ALA A 184 -9.64 8.66 20.09
CA ALA A 184 -8.60 8.58 19.07
C ALA A 184 -7.99 9.96 18.78
N VAL A 185 -8.82 10.99 18.60
CA VAL A 185 -8.37 12.38 18.39
C VAL A 185 -7.53 12.87 19.56
N GLN A 186 -7.96 12.61 20.80
CA GLN A 186 -7.20 13.00 21.99
C GLN A 186 -5.87 12.25 22.09
N ALA A 187 -5.82 10.97 21.73
CA ALA A 187 -4.58 10.19 21.70
C ALA A 187 -3.59 10.77 20.68
N ILE A 188 -4.05 11.04 19.45
CA ILE A 188 -3.24 11.63 18.38
C ILE A 188 -2.68 13.00 18.77
N GLN A 189 -3.51 13.86 19.36
CA GLN A 189 -3.08 15.19 19.79
C GLN A 189 -2.08 15.14 20.94
N ARG A 190 -2.21 14.17 21.87
CA ARG A 190 -1.21 13.94 22.92
C ARG A 190 0.14 13.55 22.34
N VAL A 191 0.14 12.60 21.38
CA VAL A 191 1.35 12.18 20.68
C VAL A 191 2.00 13.34 19.94
N ARG A 192 1.22 14.15 19.20
CA ARG A 192 1.74 15.34 18.51
C ARG A 192 2.42 16.31 19.47
N ARG A 193 1.77 16.66 20.59
CA ARG A 193 2.36 17.56 21.60
C ARG A 193 3.68 17.01 22.14
N ALA A 194 3.74 15.72 22.46
CA ALA A 194 4.95 15.08 22.94
C ALA A 194 6.09 15.04 21.91
N ILE A 195 5.78 15.02 20.61
CA ILE A 195 6.77 15.14 19.53
C ILE A 195 7.27 16.58 19.44
N ASP A 196 6.36 17.56 19.49
CA ASP A 196 6.70 18.97 19.38
C ASP A 196 7.54 19.47 20.56
N GLU A 197 7.31 18.96 21.78
CA GLU A 197 8.11 19.25 22.98
C GLU A 197 9.55 18.71 22.92
N LYS A 198 9.82 17.73 22.05
CA LYS A 198 11.15 17.12 21.88
C LYS A 198 12.00 17.81 20.81
N ARG A 199 11.42 18.72 20.03
CA ARG A 199 12.10 19.47 18.96
C ARG A 199 12.57 20.83 19.45
#